data_AF-A0AAX1PBL5-F1
#
_entry.id   AF-A0AAX1PBL5-F1
#
_cell.length_a   1.000
_cell.length_b   1.000
_cell.length_c   1.000
_cell.angle_alpha   90.00
_cell.angle_beta   90.00
_cell.angle_gamma   90.00
#
_symmetry.space_group_name_H-M   'P 1'
#
loop_
_entity.id
_entity.type
_entity.pdbx_description
1 polymer ?
#
loop_
_entity_poly.entity_id
_entity_poly.type
_entity_poly.pdbx_seq_one_letter_code
_entity_poly.pdbx_strand_id
1 'polypeptide(L)'
;MTKYSVKELDLSYLSPAVLSAAKNFADLKYQIDVTGRRNPAEIPNDLHGRQRHGEYDGPYGGDTFLESIIPFIPFSPDCEVLGVKNIPIAHTLGRSWRWWPDHCCGDEDKIIEHISSPENAQYAYYYLVKELGVIFASEGKNRVNFCRHHGIEKIPVKLIQFNYPPAHSIKIYTIKSHVGTETVAVLDGRYLQKISHISYALPLLNSYGINVDTEWPISFPSIESIYEHAYCAKVDSVFNVRTIDLDIIKAKEAYNSNHKKKGYGTIYKLINFFLK
;
A
#
# COMPACT_ATOMS: atom_id res chain seq x y z
N MET A 1 27.30 -32.79 -9.16
CA MET A 1 26.88 -31.36 -9.22
C MET A 1 26.56 -30.92 -7.81
N THR A 2 27.33 -30.00 -7.27
CA THR A 2 27.14 -29.43 -5.93
C THR A 2 25.76 -28.76 -5.87
N LYS A 3 24.89 -29.25 -4.97
CA LYS A 3 23.63 -28.60 -4.58
C LYS A 3 23.98 -27.17 -4.15
N TYR A 4 23.80 -26.18 -5.02
CA TYR A 4 23.85 -24.78 -4.60
C TYR A 4 22.70 -24.62 -3.60
N SER A 5 23.02 -24.57 -2.31
CA SER A 5 22.01 -24.30 -1.28
C SER A 5 21.44 -22.92 -1.55
N VAL A 6 20.13 -22.86 -1.80
CA VAL A 6 19.42 -21.58 -1.94
C VAL A 6 19.63 -20.80 -0.64
N LYS A 7 20.10 -19.56 -0.76
CA LYS A 7 20.35 -18.71 0.41
C LYS A 7 19.03 -18.26 1.02
N GLU A 8 18.98 -18.26 2.33
CA GLU A 8 17.90 -17.64 3.10
C GLU A 8 17.81 -16.14 2.80
N LEU A 9 16.59 -15.61 2.80
CA LEU A 9 16.37 -14.17 2.82
C LEU A 9 16.81 -13.61 4.18
N ASP A 10 17.76 -12.69 4.16
CA ASP A 10 18.18 -11.96 5.34
C ASP A 10 17.25 -10.78 5.57
N LEU A 11 16.59 -10.75 6.73
CA LEU A 11 15.75 -9.64 7.21
C LEU A 11 16.28 -9.05 8.54
N SER A 12 17.50 -9.39 8.94
CA SER A 12 18.10 -8.97 10.22
C SER A 12 18.36 -7.47 10.33
N TYR A 13 18.33 -6.75 9.20
CA TYR A 13 18.42 -5.29 9.16
C TYR A 13 17.14 -4.59 9.65
N LEU A 14 16.02 -5.32 9.78
CA LEU A 14 14.77 -4.81 10.32
C LEU A 14 14.69 -5.05 11.82
N SER A 15 14.04 -4.13 12.54
CA SER A 15 13.80 -4.33 13.97
C SER A 15 12.85 -5.52 14.21
N PRO A 16 12.96 -6.21 15.37
CA PRO A 16 12.02 -7.28 15.72
C PRO A 16 10.55 -6.83 15.71
N ALA A 17 10.30 -5.56 16.06
CA ALA A 17 8.95 -4.98 16.04
C ALA A 17 8.39 -4.90 14.60
N VAL A 18 9.20 -4.42 13.64
CA VAL A 18 8.80 -4.38 12.22
C VAL A 18 8.53 -5.79 11.69
N LEU A 19 9.42 -6.75 11.99
CA LEU A 19 9.23 -8.13 11.55
C LEU A 19 7.94 -8.74 12.11
N SER A 20 7.68 -8.56 13.40
CA SER A 20 6.43 -9.04 14.01
C SER A 20 5.21 -8.38 13.38
N ALA A 21 5.26 -7.08 13.12
CA ALA A 21 4.15 -6.36 12.51
C ALA A 21 3.92 -6.78 11.04
N ALA A 22 4.99 -7.02 10.29
CA ALA A 22 4.92 -7.52 8.90
C ALA A 22 4.29 -8.92 8.84
N LYS A 23 4.66 -9.81 9.76
CA LYS A 23 4.01 -11.12 9.92
C LYS A 23 2.52 -10.96 10.23
N ASN A 24 2.16 -10.13 11.20
CA ASN A 24 0.77 -9.89 11.57
C ASN A 24 -0.04 -9.29 10.40
N PHE A 25 0.59 -8.45 9.58
CA PHE A 25 -0.01 -7.89 8.37
C PHE A 25 -0.27 -8.97 7.31
N ALA A 26 0.65 -9.91 7.13
CA ALA A 26 0.44 -11.07 6.24
C ALA A 26 -0.64 -12.02 6.77
N ASP A 27 -0.69 -12.24 8.08
CA ASP A 27 -1.73 -13.02 8.73
C ASP A 27 -3.11 -12.34 8.57
N LEU A 28 -3.19 -11.02 8.72
CA LEU A 28 -4.40 -10.23 8.47
C LEU A 28 -4.90 -10.41 7.04
N LYS A 29 -4.02 -10.26 6.04
CA LYS A 29 -4.39 -10.50 4.64
C LYS A 29 -4.90 -11.93 4.43
N TYR A 30 -4.24 -12.93 5.00
CA TYR A 30 -4.72 -14.31 4.92
C TYR A 30 -6.12 -14.49 5.51
N GLN A 31 -6.44 -13.84 6.65
CA GLN A 31 -7.80 -13.89 7.22
C GLN A 31 -8.83 -13.22 6.30
N ILE A 32 -8.48 -12.11 5.66
CA ILE A 32 -9.33 -11.44 4.66
C ILE A 32 -9.57 -12.38 3.47
N ASP A 33 -8.55 -13.11 2.99
CA ASP A 33 -8.69 -14.09 1.90
C ASP A 33 -9.66 -15.22 2.27
N VAL A 34 -9.50 -15.80 3.46
CA VAL A 34 -10.35 -16.89 3.95
C VAL A 34 -11.79 -16.42 4.15
N THR A 35 -11.97 -15.20 4.68
CA THR A 35 -13.30 -14.59 4.86
C THR A 35 -13.94 -14.31 3.51
N GLY A 36 -13.20 -13.67 2.59
CA GLY A 36 -13.68 -13.36 1.25
C GLY A 36 -14.03 -14.59 0.43
N ARG A 37 -13.35 -15.72 0.64
CA ARG A 37 -13.71 -17.01 0.02
C ARG A 37 -15.13 -17.46 0.40
N ARG A 38 -15.50 -17.28 1.67
CA ARG A 38 -16.75 -17.83 2.24
C ARG A 38 -17.89 -16.82 2.18
N ASN A 39 -17.57 -15.55 2.38
CA ASN A 39 -18.52 -14.45 2.38
C ASN A 39 -17.90 -13.21 1.73
N PRO A 40 -17.87 -13.12 0.40
CA PRO A 40 -17.33 -11.95 -0.31
C PRO A 40 -18.00 -10.63 0.11
N ALA A 41 -19.28 -10.66 0.50
CA ALA A 41 -20.04 -9.47 0.89
C ALA A 41 -19.54 -8.83 2.21
N GLU A 42 -18.78 -9.56 3.03
CA GLU A 42 -18.16 -9.02 4.25
C GLU A 42 -16.87 -8.25 3.98
N ILE A 43 -16.29 -8.39 2.78
CA ILE A 43 -15.07 -7.69 2.41
C ILE A 43 -15.43 -6.30 1.88
N PRO A 44 -14.82 -5.22 2.41
CA PRO A 44 -15.02 -3.87 1.89
C PRO A 44 -14.82 -3.78 0.37
N ASN A 45 -15.71 -3.07 -0.33
CA ASN A 45 -15.72 -2.95 -1.79
C ASN A 45 -14.37 -2.53 -2.39
N ASP A 46 -13.65 -1.66 -1.69
CA ASP A 46 -12.35 -1.17 -2.14
C ASP A 46 -11.23 -2.21 -1.98
N LEU A 47 -11.47 -3.37 -1.34
CA LEU A 47 -10.55 -4.51 -1.17
C LEU A 47 -10.77 -5.69 -2.15
N HIS A 48 -11.75 -5.59 -3.05
CA HIS A 48 -12.13 -6.64 -4.01
C HIS A 48 -11.36 -6.65 -5.34
N GLY A 49 -10.48 -5.70 -5.61
CA GLY A 49 -9.89 -5.58 -6.95
C GLY A 49 -10.05 -4.20 -7.59
N ARG A 50 -9.19 -3.91 -8.58
CA ARG A 50 -9.32 -2.72 -9.43
C ARG A 50 -10.65 -2.67 -10.18
N GLN A 51 -11.31 -3.82 -10.32
CA GLN A 51 -12.61 -3.96 -10.97
C GLN A 51 -13.80 -3.69 -10.05
N ARG A 52 -13.64 -3.45 -8.74
CA ARG A 52 -14.66 -2.97 -7.76
C ARG A 52 -15.98 -3.73 -7.66
N HIS A 53 -16.16 -4.79 -8.44
CA HIS A 53 -17.31 -5.66 -8.43
C HIS A 53 -16.80 -7.04 -8.02
N GLY A 54 -17.31 -7.57 -6.92
CA GLY A 54 -16.94 -8.87 -6.34
C GLY A 54 -17.27 -10.08 -7.22
N GLU A 55 -17.42 -9.91 -8.54
CA GLU A 55 -17.71 -10.96 -9.52
C GLU A 55 -16.56 -11.98 -9.65
N TYR A 56 -15.40 -11.71 -9.04
CA TYR A 56 -14.22 -12.58 -9.06
C TYR A 56 -13.69 -12.88 -7.64
N ASP A 57 -14.60 -13.32 -6.75
CA ASP A 57 -14.43 -14.18 -5.56
C ASP A 57 -13.05 -14.21 -4.86
N GLY A 58 -12.57 -13.06 -4.42
CA GLY A 58 -11.48 -12.99 -3.45
C GLY A 58 -10.81 -11.62 -3.37
N PRO A 59 -10.25 -11.25 -2.21
CA PRO A 59 -9.55 -9.99 -2.05
C PRO A 59 -8.33 -9.90 -2.99
N TYR A 60 -7.84 -8.67 -3.15
CA TYR A 60 -6.70 -8.29 -3.98
C TYR A 60 -5.49 -9.26 -3.96
N GLY A 61 -4.70 -9.21 -5.04
CA GLY A 61 -3.32 -9.69 -4.99
C GLY A 61 -2.52 -8.93 -3.92
N GLY A 62 -1.40 -9.48 -3.45
CA GLY A 62 -0.63 -8.81 -2.40
C GLY A 62 -0.19 -7.39 -2.80
N ASP A 63 0.09 -7.16 -4.08
CA ASP A 63 0.38 -5.86 -4.68
C ASP A 63 -0.74 -4.83 -4.47
N THR A 64 -1.95 -5.19 -4.88
CA THR A 64 -3.11 -4.30 -4.89
C THR A 64 -3.74 -4.15 -3.50
N PHE A 65 -3.56 -5.15 -2.62
CA PHE A 65 -3.86 -5.03 -1.20
C PHE A 65 -2.92 -4.01 -0.54
N LEU A 66 -1.62 -4.12 -0.79
CA LEU A 66 -0.63 -3.14 -0.33
C LEU A 66 -1.00 -1.72 -0.79
N GLU A 67 -1.29 -1.52 -2.07
CA GLU A 67 -1.71 -0.22 -2.62
C GLU A 67 -2.96 0.35 -1.92
N SER A 68 -3.88 -0.49 -1.47
CA SER A 68 -5.15 -0.04 -0.88
C SER A 68 -5.04 0.28 0.62
N ILE A 69 -4.03 -0.28 1.29
CA ILE A 69 -3.88 -0.20 2.75
C ILE A 69 -2.71 0.71 3.13
N ILE A 70 -1.57 0.56 2.45
CA ILE A 70 -0.33 1.27 2.76
C ILE A 70 -0.20 2.51 1.85
N PRO A 71 -0.11 3.73 2.41
CA PRO A 71 0.02 4.93 1.62
C PRO A 71 1.39 4.97 0.91
N PHE A 72 1.45 5.69 -0.21
CA PHE A 72 2.69 5.98 -0.96
C PHE A 72 3.49 4.75 -1.41
N ILE A 73 2.82 3.61 -1.62
CA ILE A 73 3.43 2.50 -2.36
C ILE A 73 3.70 2.98 -3.80
N PRO A 74 4.96 2.96 -4.26
CA PRO A 74 5.32 3.43 -5.59
C PRO A 74 4.73 2.49 -6.66
N PHE A 75 4.21 3.07 -7.74
CA PHE A 75 3.68 2.31 -8.87
C PHE A 75 4.79 1.59 -9.65
N SER A 76 5.87 2.31 -9.96
CA SER A 76 7.01 1.79 -10.71
C SER A 76 8.30 2.08 -9.96
N PRO A 77 8.58 1.37 -8.85
CA PRO A 77 9.80 1.57 -8.09
C PRO A 77 11.04 1.09 -8.84
N ASP A 78 12.18 1.70 -8.52
CA ASP A 78 13.48 1.16 -8.87
C ASP A 78 13.68 -0.17 -8.12
N CYS A 79 13.76 -1.24 -8.90
CA CYS A 79 13.80 -2.61 -8.40
C CYS A 79 15.20 -3.21 -8.49
N GLU A 80 15.58 -3.97 -7.47
CA GLU A 80 16.79 -4.79 -7.45
C GLU A 80 16.42 -6.28 -7.46
N VAL A 81 17.02 -7.05 -8.38
CA VAL A 81 16.80 -8.50 -8.45
C VAL A 81 17.81 -9.22 -7.56
N LEU A 82 17.33 -9.86 -6.50
CA LEU A 82 18.17 -10.59 -5.53
C LEU A 82 18.45 -12.05 -5.91
N GLY A 83 17.88 -12.50 -7.03
CA GLY A 83 17.95 -13.90 -7.49
C GLY A 83 17.03 -14.82 -6.69
N VAL A 84 17.32 -16.12 -6.69
CA VAL A 84 16.52 -17.12 -5.97
C VAL A 84 16.88 -17.10 -4.48
N LYS A 85 15.88 -16.94 -3.62
CA LYS A 85 16.00 -16.92 -2.16
C LYS A 85 14.95 -17.79 -1.51
N ASN A 86 15.28 -18.41 -0.38
CA ASN A 86 14.29 -19.02 0.50
C ASN A 86 13.61 -17.92 1.30
N ILE A 87 12.31 -17.75 1.07
CA ILE A 87 11.51 -16.70 1.69
C ILE A 87 10.61 -17.28 2.78
N PRO A 88 10.40 -16.55 3.89
CA PRO A 88 9.49 -16.99 4.94
C PRO A 88 8.02 -16.76 4.53
N ILE A 89 7.24 -17.84 4.51
CA ILE A 89 5.81 -17.80 4.19
C ILE A 89 5.03 -16.95 5.18
N ALA A 90 5.47 -16.89 6.43
CA ALA A 90 4.85 -16.08 7.48
C ALA A 90 4.84 -14.57 7.18
N HIS A 91 5.76 -14.06 6.34
CA HIS A 91 5.84 -12.65 5.96
C HIS A 91 5.32 -12.38 4.54
N THR A 92 4.73 -13.39 3.91
CA THR A 92 4.42 -13.35 2.49
C THR A 92 2.91 -13.24 2.25
N LEU A 93 2.54 -12.23 1.47
CA LEU A 93 1.19 -12.00 0.98
C LEU A 93 0.94 -12.87 -0.25
N GLY A 94 0.01 -13.80 -0.10
CA GLY A 94 -0.51 -14.64 -1.16
C GLY A 94 -1.79 -14.11 -1.80
N ARG A 95 -2.33 -14.94 -2.69
CA ARG A 95 -3.73 -14.87 -3.12
C ARG A 95 -4.16 -16.26 -3.57
N SER A 96 -5.28 -16.74 -3.06
CA SER A 96 -6.02 -17.88 -3.61
C SER A 96 -7.37 -17.39 -4.10
N TRP A 97 -7.62 -17.52 -5.40
CA TRP A 97 -8.89 -17.10 -6.01
C TRP A 97 -9.63 -18.33 -6.55
N ARG A 98 -9.17 -18.90 -7.67
CA ARG A 98 -9.74 -20.13 -8.27
C ARG A 98 -9.25 -21.42 -7.63
N TRP A 99 -8.05 -21.39 -7.06
CA TRP A 99 -7.37 -22.57 -6.53
C TRP A 99 -7.06 -22.37 -5.06
N TRP A 100 -7.58 -23.29 -4.25
CA TRP A 100 -7.38 -23.35 -2.81
C TRP A 100 -6.67 -24.66 -2.45
N PRO A 101 -6.01 -24.73 -1.28
CA PRO A 101 -5.23 -25.91 -0.90
C PRO A 101 -6.03 -27.21 -0.93
N ASP A 102 -7.31 -27.16 -0.55
CA ASP A 102 -8.24 -28.29 -0.55
C ASP A 102 -8.59 -28.80 -1.96
N HIS A 103 -8.35 -28.01 -3.01
CA HIS A 103 -8.50 -28.47 -4.39
C HIS A 103 -7.33 -29.34 -4.89
N CYS A 104 -6.25 -29.43 -4.10
CA CYS A 104 -5.02 -30.16 -4.47
C CYS A 104 -4.94 -31.58 -3.88
N CYS A 105 -6.06 -32.10 -3.34
CA CYS A 105 -6.10 -33.40 -2.68
C CYS A 105 -5.60 -34.52 -3.61
N GLY A 106 -4.58 -35.26 -3.18
CA GLY A 106 -3.97 -36.37 -3.92
C GLY A 106 -2.75 -36.01 -4.78
N ASP A 107 -2.42 -34.72 -4.92
CA ASP A 107 -1.23 -34.24 -5.65
C ASP A 107 -0.28 -33.44 -4.74
N GLU A 108 -0.47 -33.46 -3.42
CA GLU A 108 0.27 -32.64 -2.45
C GLU A 108 1.78 -32.85 -2.56
N ASP A 109 2.24 -34.10 -2.52
CA ASP A 109 3.66 -34.42 -2.57
C ASP A 109 4.34 -33.92 -3.86
N LYS A 110 3.64 -34.05 -5.00
CA LYS A 110 4.14 -33.55 -6.29
C LYS A 110 4.23 -32.03 -6.29
N ILE A 111 3.24 -31.35 -5.70
CA ILE A 111 3.23 -29.89 -5.59
C ILE A 111 4.36 -29.44 -4.68
N ILE A 112 4.54 -30.09 -3.52
CA ILE A 112 5.62 -29.80 -2.56
C ILE A 112 6.97 -29.97 -3.25
N GLU A 113 7.21 -31.09 -3.93
CA GLU A 113 8.43 -31.32 -4.70
C GLU A 113 8.64 -30.22 -5.76
N HIS A 114 7.58 -29.86 -6.49
CA HIS A 114 7.65 -28.82 -7.51
C HIS A 114 8.01 -27.45 -6.92
N ILE A 115 7.34 -27.00 -5.85
CA ILE A 115 7.56 -25.65 -5.28
C ILE A 115 8.84 -25.54 -4.46
N SER A 116 9.33 -26.65 -3.90
CA SER A 116 10.61 -26.69 -3.18
C SER A 116 11.82 -26.82 -4.10
N SER A 117 11.63 -27.10 -5.39
CA SER A 117 12.72 -27.21 -6.37
C SER A 117 13.33 -25.84 -6.70
N PRO A 118 14.65 -25.64 -6.54
CA PRO A 118 15.34 -24.42 -6.96
C PRO A 118 15.21 -24.13 -8.47
N GLU A 119 15.07 -25.17 -9.30
CA GLU A 119 14.90 -25.03 -10.75
C GLU A 119 13.54 -24.44 -11.10
N ASN A 120 12.50 -24.75 -10.31
CA ASN A 120 11.15 -24.20 -10.48
C ASN A 120 10.98 -22.84 -9.79
N ALA A 121 11.89 -22.49 -8.88
CA ALA A 121 11.86 -21.23 -8.14
C ALA A 121 11.99 -20.00 -9.06
N GLN A 122 12.68 -20.13 -10.20
CA GLN A 122 12.86 -19.03 -11.15
C GLN A 122 11.55 -18.58 -11.83
N TYR A 123 10.54 -19.45 -11.87
CA TYR A 123 9.24 -19.18 -12.50
C TYR A 123 8.23 -18.51 -11.56
N ALA A 124 8.52 -18.45 -10.26
CA ALA A 124 7.74 -17.67 -9.30
C ALA A 124 8.56 -16.46 -8.85
N TYR A 125 8.03 -15.25 -9.03
CA TYR A 125 8.72 -14.04 -8.59
C TYR A 125 7.88 -13.19 -7.65
N TYR A 126 8.52 -12.82 -6.55
CA TYR A 126 7.92 -12.13 -5.41
C TYR A 126 8.64 -10.79 -5.23
N TYR A 127 7.94 -9.83 -4.63
CA TYR A 127 8.48 -8.52 -4.32
C TYR A 127 8.63 -8.34 -2.82
N LEU A 128 9.76 -7.81 -2.37
CA LEU A 128 10.03 -7.38 -1.01
C LEU A 128 9.94 -5.86 -0.93
N VAL A 129 9.04 -5.36 -0.09
CA VAL A 129 9.05 -3.97 0.38
C VAL A 129 10.06 -3.90 1.51
N LYS A 130 11.29 -3.49 1.19
CA LYS A 130 12.46 -3.70 2.04
C LYS A 130 12.27 -3.18 3.46
N GLU A 131 11.89 -1.92 3.60
CA GLU A 131 11.75 -1.24 4.89
C GLU A 131 10.58 -1.75 5.73
N LEU A 132 9.54 -2.28 5.09
CA LEU A 132 8.36 -2.81 5.77
C LEU A 132 8.49 -4.29 6.11
N GLY A 133 9.46 -5.01 5.53
CA GLY A 133 9.60 -6.46 5.71
C GLY A 133 8.43 -7.28 5.17
N VAL A 134 7.63 -6.69 4.28
CA VAL A 134 6.46 -7.34 3.66
C VAL A 134 6.86 -7.88 2.30
N ILE A 135 6.56 -9.15 2.07
CA ILE A 135 6.78 -9.82 0.79
C ILE A 135 5.42 -10.03 0.13
N PHE A 136 5.28 -9.80 -1.17
CA PHE A 136 4.06 -10.18 -1.90
C PHE A 136 4.37 -10.98 -3.15
N ALA A 137 3.58 -12.02 -3.38
CA ALA A 137 3.70 -12.84 -4.57
C ALA A 137 3.09 -12.13 -5.79
N SER A 138 3.85 -11.99 -6.88
CA SER A 138 3.31 -11.58 -8.17
C SER A 138 2.94 -12.80 -9.01
N GLU A 139 3.90 -13.68 -9.27
CA GLU A 139 3.67 -14.98 -9.88
C GLU A 139 3.81 -16.11 -8.85
N GLY A 140 2.96 -17.13 -8.95
CA GLY A 140 2.91 -18.21 -7.94
C GLY A 140 2.18 -17.82 -6.65
N LYS A 141 1.22 -16.88 -6.72
CA LYS A 141 0.40 -16.40 -5.60
C LYS A 141 -0.31 -17.50 -4.80
N ASN A 142 -0.83 -18.52 -5.49
CA ASN A 142 -1.54 -19.64 -4.86
C ASN A 142 -0.60 -20.50 -3.98
N ARG A 143 0.71 -20.50 -4.26
CA ARG A 143 1.71 -21.30 -3.51
C ARG A 143 1.75 -20.89 -2.04
N VAL A 144 1.52 -19.61 -1.73
CA VAL A 144 1.60 -19.09 -0.37
C VAL A 144 0.55 -19.72 0.53
N ASN A 145 -0.73 -19.71 0.12
CA ASN A 145 -1.80 -20.30 0.92
C ASN A 145 -1.71 -21.82 0.98
N PHE A 146 -1.23 -22.47 -0.09
CA PHE A 146 -0.88 -23.90 -0.06
C PHE A 146 0.18 -24.18 1.01
N CYS A 147 1.26 -23.41 1.03
CA CYS A 147 2.31 -23.56 2.04
C CYS A 147 1.78 -23.34 3.46
N ARG A 148 0.95 -22.30 3.67
CA ARG A 148 0.32 -22.04 4.98
C ARG A 148 -0.55 -23.20 5.43
N HIS A 149 -1.32 -23.80 4.52
CA HIS A 149 -2.20 -24.93 4.83
C HIS A 149 -1.43 -26.19 5.21
N HIS A 150 -0.31 -26.48 4.52
CA HIS A 150 0.50 -27.66 4.76
C HIS A 150 1.67 -27.46 5.75
N GLY A 151 1.75 -26.31 6.43
CA GLY A 151 2.80 -26.03 7.42
C GLY A 151 4.20 -25.86 6.82
N ILE A 152 4.30 -25.50 5.53
CA ILE A 152 5.57 -25.24 4.87
C ILE A 152 6.01 -23.82 5.22
N GLU A 153 7.11 -23.71 5.96
CA GLU A 153 7.56 -22.43 6.49
C GLU A 153 8.27 -21.55 5.45
N LYS A 154 8.94 -22.18 4.48
CA LYS A 154 9.82 -21.50 3.52
C LYS A 154 9.79 -22.15 2.14
N ILE A 155 9.90 -21.33 1.11
CA ILE A 155 10.02 -21.79 -0.28
C ILE A 155 11.07 -20.97 -1.05
N PRO A 156 11.76 -21.58 -2.04
CA PRO A 156 12.62 -20.86 -2.94
C PRO A 156 11.80 -20.11 -4.00
N VAL A 157 12.05 -18.81 -4.18
CA VAL A 157 11.45 -17.99 -5.24
C VAL A 157 12.45 -16.98 -5.77
N LYS A 158 12.24 -16.49 -7.00
CA LYS A 158 12.95 -15.30 -7.50
C LYS A 158 12.47 -14.08 -6.72
N LEU A 159 13.36 -13.41 -6.01
CA LEU A 159 13.03 -12.24 -5.21
C LEU A 159 13.49 -10.96 -5.89
N ILE A 160 12.59 -9.98 -5.93
CA ILE A 160 12.83 -8.62 -6.38
C ILE A 160 12.57 -7.72 -5.17
N GLN A 161 13.41 -6.74 -4.90
CA GLN A 161 13.19 -5.79 -3.80
C GLN A 161 13.09 -4.37 -4.31
N PHE A 162 12.39 -3.53 -3.56
CA PHE A 162 12.38 -2.09 -3.75
C PHE A 162 12.25 -1.37 -2.41
N ASN A 163 12.59 -0.08 -2.41
CA ASN A 163 12.54 0.75 -1.21
C ASN A 163 11.17 1.43 -1.06
N TYR A 164 10.72 1.55 0.19
CA TYR A 164 9.60 2.36 0.62
C TYR A 164 10.10 3.72 1.12
N PRO A 165 9.30 4.81 1.05
CA PRO A 165 9.75 6.11 1.53
C PRO A 165 10.13 6.08 3.03
N PRO A 166 11.16 6.85 3.44
CA PRO A 166 11.60 6.90 4.83
C PRO A 166 10.48 7.28 5.79
N ALA A 167 10.39 6.63 6.95
CA ALA A 167 9.32 6.89 7.93
C ALA A 167 9.15 8.38 8.29
N HIS A 168 10.25 9.13 8.41
CA HIS A 168 10.21 10.55 8.79
C HIS A 168 9.63 11.48 7.71
N SER A 169 9.55 11.04 6.45
CA SER A 169 8.90 11.82 5.38
C SER A 169 7.40 11.65 5.36
N ILE A 170 6.86 10.64 6.06
CA ILE A 170 5.43 10.35 6.10
C ILE A 170 4.86 10.76 7.46
N LYS A 171 3.76 11.50 7.43
CA LYS A 171 2.95 11.83 8.61
C LYS A 171 1.50 11.46 8.39
N ILE A 172 0.87 10.85 9.39
CA ILE A 172 -0.54 10.51 9.35
C ILE A 172 -1.32 11.52 10.19
N TYR A 173 -2.45 12.00 9.67
CA TYR A 173 -3.33 12.92 10.37
C TYR A 173 -4.75 12.38 10.42
N THR A 174 -5.41 12.61 11.56
CA THR A 174 -6.84 12.40 11.70
C THR A 174 -7.55 13.74 11.54
N ILE A 175 -8.31 13.90 10.46
CA ILE A 175 -8.99 15.15 10.11
C ILE A 175 -10.50 15.02 10.33
N LYS A 176 -11.14 16.11 10.77
CA LYS A 176 -12.60 16.21 10.83
C LYS A 176 -13.11 16.89 9.56
N SER A 177 -13.92 16.18 8.81
CA SER A 177 -14.60 16.67 7.61
C SER A 177 -16.09 16.86 7.88
N HIS A 178 -16.80 17.44 6.91
CA HIS A 178 -18.26 17.55 6.95
C HIS A 178 -18.97 16.18 6.91
N VAL A 179 -18.29 15.13 6.47
CA VAL A 179 -18.84 13.76 6.31
C VAL A 179 -18.43 12.84 7.47
N GLY A 180 -17.50 13.27 8.31
CA GLY A 180 -17.04 12.52 9.47
C GLY A 180 -15.53 12.66 9.71
N THR A 181 -14.98 11.75 10.49
CA THR A 181 -13.54 11.67 10.72
C THR A 181 -12.87 10.86 9.61
N GLU A 182 -11.85 11.44 8.98
CA GLU A 182 -11.05 10.77 7.96
C GLU A 182 -9.59 10.68 8.39
N THR A 183 -8.87 9.68 7.89
CA THR A 183 -7.42 9.55 8.08
C THR A 183 -6.71 9.80 6.76
N VAL A 184 -5.71 10.66 6.78
CA VAL A 184 -4.88 11.00 5.62
C VAL A 184 -3.42 10.84 5.97
N ALA A 185 -2.59 10.49 4.99
CA ALA A 185 -1.14 10.55 5.09
C ALA A 185 -0.60 11.65 4.19
N VAL A 186 0.47 12.30 4.63
CA VAL A 186 1.20 13.31 3.88
C VAL A 186 2.67 12.88 3.75
N LEU A 187 3.17 12.83 2.52
CA LEU A 187 4.55 12.56 2.17
C LEU A 187 5.27 13.87 1.84
N ASP A 188 6.45 14.08 2.44
CA ASP A 188 7.34 15.24 2.26
C ASP A 188 6.65 16.60 2.45
N GLY A 189 5.59 16.63 3.25
CA GLY A 189 4.78 17.83 3.46
C GLY A 189 4.04 18.34 2.22
N ARG A 190 3.95 17.53 1.16
CA ARG A 190 3.42 17.92 -0.15
C ARG A 190 2.35 17.00 -0.68
N TYR A 191 2.58 15.69 -0.68
CA TYR A 191 1.68 14.74 -1.31
C TYR A 191 0.73 14.15 -0.29
N LEU A 192 -0.58 14.27 -0.50
CA LEU A 192 -1.61 13.76 0.40
C LEU A 192 -2.33 12.56 -0.21
N GLN A 193 -2.48 11.49 0.57
CA GLN A 193 -3.31 10.33 0.24
C GLN A 193 -4.29 10.02 1.38
N LYS A 194 -5.51 9.61 1.03
CA LYS A 194 -6.49 9.09 2.01
C LYS A 194 -6.15 7.64 2.36
N ILE A 195 -6.24 7.29 3.64
CA ILE A 195 -6.11 5.91 4.13
C ILE A 195 -7.51 5.39 4.49
N SER A 196 -8.05 4.47 3.69
CA SER A 196 -9.39 3.89 3.93
C SER A 196 -9.44 2.96 5.15
N HIS A 197 -8.37 2.20 5.38
CA HIS A 197 -8.33 1.11 6.36
C HIS A 197 -7.19 1.29 7.35
N ILE A 198 -7.18 2.43 8.05
CA ILE A 198 -6.08 2.78 8.96
C ILE A 198 -5.85 1.70 10.03
N SER A 199 -6.89 1.03 10.52
CA SER A 199 -6.77 -0.05 11.50
C SER A 199 -5.93 -1.24 11.00
N TYR A 200 -5.90 -1.48 9.69
CA TYR A 200 -5.11 -2.55 9.07
C TYR A 200 -3.66 -2.12 8.85
N ALA A 201 -3.45 -0.86 8.48
CA ALA A 201 -2.13 -0.30 8.18
C ALA A 201 -1.33 0.08 9.44
N LEU A 202 -2.00 0.67 10.43
CA LEU A 202 -1.38 1.36 11.55
C LEU A 202 -0.42 0.49 12.37
N PRO A 203 -0.70 -0.79 12.69
CA PRO A 203 0.26 -1.61 13.43
C PRO A 203 1.62 -1.75 12.72
N LEU A 204 1.61 -1.87 11.39
CA LEU A 204 2.81 -1.96 10.56
C LEU A 204 3.50 -0.60 10.43
N LEU A 205 2.74 0.45 10.09
CA LEU A 205 3.27 1.80 9.90
C LEU A 205 3.88 2.35 11.19
N ASN A 206 3.24 2.12 12.34
CA ASN A 206 3.75 2.55 13.64
C ASN A 206 5.05 1.80 14.02
N SER A 207 5.09 0.48 13.79
CA SER A 207 6.31 -0.32 14.01
C SER A 207 7.46 0.10 13.11
N TYR A 208 7.15 0.55 11.88
CA TYR A 208 8.12 1.13 10.95
C TYR A 208 8.62 2.52 11.40
N GLY A 209 7.87 3.24 12.24
CA GLY A 209 8.24 4.53 12.81
C GLY A 209 7.42 5.72 12.30
N ILE A 210 6.30 5.48 11.62
CA ILE A 210 5.39 6.54 11.18
C ILE A 210 4.46 6.91 12.34
N ASN A 211 4.44 8.19 12.69
CA ASN A 211 3.61 8.72 13.76
C ASN A 211 2.24 9.19 13.24
N VAL A 212 1.24 9.10 14.12
CA VAL A 212 -0.08 9.70 13.92
C VAL A 212 -0.14 11.01 14.70
N ASP A 213 -0.23 12.11 13.97
CA ASP A 213 -0.39 13.45 14.49
C ASP A 213 -1.89 13.80 14.59
N THR A 214 -2.26 14.52 15.65
CA THR A 214 -3.64 14.98 15.88
C THR A 214 -3.88 16.41 15.43
N GLU A 215 -2.81 17.17 15.20
CA GLU A 215 -2.87 18.57 14.80
C GLU A 215 -2.56 18.73 13.31
N TRP A 216 -3.50 19.34 12.58
CA TRP A 216 -3.28 19.70 11.18
C TRP A 216 -2.36 20.93 11.09
N PRO A 217 -1.24 20.88 10.36
CA PRO A 217 -0.30 21.99 10.29
C PRO A 217 -0.91 23.26 9.68
N ILE A 218 -0.69 24.42 10.32
CA ILE A 218 -1.13 25.73 9.82
C ILE A 218 -0.47 26.08 8.47
N SER A 219 0.70 25.51 8.19
CA SER A 219 1.40 25.70 6.91
C SER A 219 0.78 24.93 5.75
N PHE A 220 -0.12 23.98 6.01
CA PHE A 220 -0.84 23.25 4.98
C PHE A 220 -2.13 24.00 4.60
N PRO A 221 -2.66 23.77 3.37
CA PRO A 221 -3.98 24.26 3.01
C PRO A 221 -5.03 23.85 4.04
N SER A 222 -6.09 24.66 4.17
CA SER A 222 -7.20 24.30 5.05
C SER A 222 -7.87 23.02 4.55
N ILE A 223 -8.46 22.25 5.48
CA ILE A 223 -9.19 21.03 5.14
C ILE A 223 -10.32 21.32 4.14
N GLU A 224 -11.01 22.45 4.29
CA GLU A 224 -12.04 22.91 3.35
C GLU A 224 -11.48 23.10 1.94
N SER A 225 -10.33 23.78 1.82
CA SER A 225 -9.67 23.99 0.54
C SER A 225 -9.20 22.68 -0.12
N ILE A 226 -8.77 21.70 0.67
CA ILE A 226 -8.43 20.36 0.17
C ILE A 226 -9.65 19.69 -0.47
N TYR A 227 -10.82 19.79 0.16
CA TYR A 227 -12.06 19.25 -0.42
C TYR A 227 -12.53 20.01 -1.66
N GLU A 228 -12.50 21.35 -1.63
CA GLU A 228 -12.83 22.18 -2.80
C GLU A 228 -11.95 21.82 -4.01
N HIS A 229 -10.69 21.48 -3.74
CA HIS A 229 -9.69 21.13 -4.76
C HIS A 229 -9.46 19.62 -4.90
N ALA A 230 -10.33 18.76 -4.36
CA ALA A 230 -10.16 17.31 -4.43
C ALA A 230 -10.12 16.79 -5.87
N TYR A 231 -10.72 17.51 -6.83
CA TYR A 231 -10.61 17.23 -8.28
C TYR A 231 -9.16 17.34 -8.81
N CYS A 232 -8.25 17.95 -8.05
CA CYS A 232 -6.82 18.00 -8.35
C CYS A 232 -6.11 16.69 -8.01
N ALA A 233 -6.77 15.77 -7.30
CA ALA A 233 -6.21 14.45 -7.01
C ALA A 233 -5.96 13.70 -8.32
N LYS A 234 -4.71 13.32 -8.57
CA LYS A 234 -4.31 12.59 -9.77
C LYS A 234 -3.72 11.24 -9.40
N VAL A 235 -3.94 10.27 -10.29
CA VAL A 235 -3.01 9.15 -10.41
C VAL A 235 -1.89 9.68 -11.29
N ASP A 236 -0.66 9.64 -10.80
CA ASP A 236 0.51 10.10 -11.54
C ASP A 236 1.46 8.94 -11.83
N SER A 237 2.63 9.23 -12.40
CA SER A 237 3.63 8.20 -12.70
C SER A 237 4.25 7.57 -11.45
N VAL A 238 4.10 8.21 -10.28
CA VAL A 238 4.75 7.81 -9.04
C VAL A 238 3.84 6.90 -8.20
N PHE A 239 2.53 7.21 -8.11
CA PHE A 239 1.60 6.47 -7.29
C PHE A 239 0.34 6.03 -8.05
N ASN A 240 -0.09 4.78 -7.85
CA ASN A 240 -1.37 4.26 -8.37
C ASN A 240 -2.59 4.80 -7.62
N VAL A 241 -2.38 5.23 -6.36
CA VAL A 241 -3.42 5.80 -5.52
C VAL A 241 -3.54 7.29 -5.82
N ARG A 242 -4.78 7.78 -5.86
CA ARG A 242 -5.06 9.20 -6.06
C ARG A 242 -4.36 10.04 -5.00
N THR A 243 -3.49 10.92 -5.46
CA THR A 243 -2.64 11.77 -4.63
C THR A 243 -2.96 13.23 -4.90
N ILE A 244 -3.11 14.01 -3.83
CA ILE A 244 -3.31 15.46 -3.90
C ILE A 244 -1.97 16.15 -3.66
N ASP A 245 -1.56 17.02 -4.56
CA ASP A 245 -0.40 17.89 -4.36
C ASP A 245 -0.83 19.17 -3.63
N LEU A 246 -0.46 19.28 -2.34
CA LEU A 246 -0.80 20.41 -1.49
C LEU A 246 -0.21 21.73 -1.99
N ASP A 247 0.93 21.70 -2.69
CA ASP A 247 1.55 22.93 -3.21
C ASP A 247 0.76 23.49 -4.39
N ILE A 248 0.10 22.64 -5.18
CA ILE A 248 -0.83 23.09 -6.23
C ILE A 248 -2.01 23.83 -5.59
N ILE A 249 -2.52 23.33 -4.46
CA ILE A 249 -3.62 23.98 -3.74
C ILE A 249 -3.17 25.34 -3.20
N LYS A 250 -2.02 25.41 -2.51
CA LYS A 250 -1.45 26.67 -2.01
C LYS A 250 -1.28 27.70 -3.14
N ALA A 251 -0.79 27.27 -4.31
CA ALA A 251 -0.62 28.15 -5.47
C ALA A 251 -1.97 28.72 -5.96
N LYS A 252 -3.04 27.91 -5.96
CA LYS A 252 -4.39 28.35 -6.33
C LYS A 252 -4.98 29.33 -5.31
N GLU A 253 -4.81 29.08 -4.01
CA GLU A 253 -5.24 29.99 -2.94
C GLU A 253 -4.55 31.35 -3.05
N ALA A 254 -3.24 31.35 -3.31
CA ALA A 254 -2.46 32.58 -3.51
C ALA A 254 -2.92 33.35 -4.76
N TYR A 255 -3.19 32.65 -5.86
CA TYR A 255 -3.72 33.25 -7.08
C TYR A 255 -5.08 33.91 -6.86
N ASN A 256 -6.03 33.20 -6.22
CA ASN A 256 -7.38 33.69 -5.95
C ASN A 256 -7.37 34.91 -5.00
N SER A 257 -6.51 34.87 -3.98
CA SER A 257 -6.34 35.98 -3.04
C SER A 257 -5.80 37.24 -3.72
N ASN A 258 -4.84 37.08 -4.64
CA ASN A 258 -4.27 38.19 -5.41
C ASN A 258 -5.28 38.78 -6.42
N HIS A 259 -6.15 37.96 -7.02
CA HIS A 259 -7.20 38.43 -7.93
C HIS A 259 -8.31 39.19 -7.18
N LYS A 260 -8.73 38.69 -6.01
CA LYS A 260 -9.67 39.44 -5.15
C LYS A 260 -9.08 40.81 -4.75
N LYS A 261 -7.83 40.86 -4.30
CA LYS A 261 -7.15 42.12 -3.95
C LYS A 261 -7.06 43.11 -5.12
N LYS A 262 -6.74 42.62 -6.33
CA LYS A 262 -6.75 43.46 -7.56
C LYS A 262 -8.15 43.96 -7.90
N GLY A 263 -9.17 43.11 -7.80
CA GLY A 263 -10.57 43.49 -8.02
C GLY A 263 -11.05 44.61 -7.10
N TYR A 264 -10.77 44.51 -5.80
CA TYR A 264 -11.06 45.58 -4.83
C TYR A 264 -10.27 46.86 -5.13
N GLY A 265 -9.00 46.77 -5.52
CA GLY A 265 -8.20 47.93 -5.91
C GLY A 265 -8.76 48.67 -7.14
N THR A 266 -9.30 47.93 -8.11
CA THR A 266 -9.96 48.52 -9.30
C THR A 266 -11.29 49.18 -8.95
N ILE A 267 -12.09 48.55 -8.08
CA ILE A 267 -13.35 49.12 -7.58
C ILE A 267 -13.10 50.41 -6.78
N TYR A 268 -12.11 50.43 -5.91
CA TYR A 268 -11.73 51.64 -5.17
C TYR A 268 -11.25 52.78 -6.08
N LYS A 269 -10.50 52.47 -7.16
CA LYS A 269 -10.10 53.46 -8.16
C LYS A 269 -11.30 54.00 -8.96
N LEU A 270 -12.25 53.15 -9.32
CA LEU A 270 -13.48 53.55 -10.00
C LEU A 270 -14.37 54.42 -9.10
N ILE A 271 -14.56 54.04 -7.84
CA ILE A 271 -15.34 54.83 -6.87
C ILE A 271 -14.70 56.21 -6.66
N ASN A 272 -13.37 56.29 -6.51
CA ASN A 272 -12.66 57.57 -6.38
C ASN A 272 -12.64 58.41 -7.67
N PHE A 273 -12.86 57.81 -8.84
CA PHE A 273 -13.01 58.53 -10.11
C PHE A 273 -14.40 59.15 -10.26
N PHE A 274 -15.45 58.51 -9.72
CA PHE A 274 -16.83 59.04 -9.74
C PHE A 274 -17.15 60.02 -8.60
N LEU A 275 -16.27 60.15 -7.60
CA LEU A 275 -16.41 61.07 -6.45
C LEU A 275 -15.58 62.37 -6.60
N LYS A 276 -15.03 62.64 -7.78
CA LYS A 276 -14.41 63.93 -8.16
C LYS A 276 -15.26 64.63 -9.21
#